data_AF-A0A7T5RRW8-F1
#
_entry.id   AF-A0A7T5RRW8-F1
#
_cell.length_a   1.000
_cell.length_b   1.000
_cell.length_c   1.000
_cell.angle_alpha   90.00
_cell.angle_beta   90.00
_cell.angle_gamma   90.00
#
_symmetry.space_group_name_H-M   'P 1'
#
loop_
_entity.id
_entity.type
_entity.pdbx_description
1 polymer ?
#
loop_
_entity_poly.entity_id
_entity_poly.type
_entity_poly.pdbx_seq_one_letter_code
_entity_poly.pdbx_strand_id
1 'polypeptide(L)'
;MPLCDVCGREFNTEVALGQHKKDKHGDSQASPAPAQEAKAQSAGSGKRRTLRRRNDHRVAISIVAIGLVGGIGLYFVIAPALQNNFTFPCNSTEGTFMHVHPYLRIQVGGQNLTIPAGVGIKTGCFEPLHTHATDGIIHIESPLLRNYTLGDFFTIWRETYGSFSFNGTSHPIEFNQTDIFGLRNDSTHRVVLLVDGVESTKGAGLNLDTLDYLAGPIWEGGSAPYPYGTGHTVVIEYLGS
;
A
#
# COMPACT_ATOMS: atom_id res chain seq x y z
N MET A 1 -8.10 -13.90 53.17
CA MET A 1 -9.32 -13.78 52.36
C MET A 1 -10.37 -13.04 53.18
N PRO A 2 -11.06 -12.03 52.62
CA PRO A 2 -12.07 -11.26 53.36
C PRO A 2 -13.29 -12.14 53.73
N LEU A 3 -13.75 -12.00 54.97
CA LEU A 3 -14.89 -12.74 55.53
C LEU A 3 -16.11 -11.82 55.67
N CYS A 4 -17.30 -12.35 55.43
CA CYS A 4 -18.53 -11.67 55.82
C CYS A 4 -18.71 -11.75 57.34
N ASP A 5 -18.77 -10.59 57.99
CA ASP A 5 -19.05 -10.42 59.42
C ASP A 5 -20.47 -10.86 59.83
N VAL A 6 -21.43 -10.84 58.90
CA VAL A 6 -22.82 -11.24 59.17
C VAL A 6 -23.01 -12.76 59.10
N CYS A 7 -22.37 -13.46 58.15
CA CYS A 7 -22.64 -14.89 57.90
C CYS A 7 -21.40 -15.79 57.84
N GLY A 8 -20.20 -15.23 58.04
CA GLY A 8 -18.96 -16.00 58.15
C GLY A 8 -18.43 -16.60 56.83
N ARG A 9 -19.00 -16.25 55.66
CA ARG A 9 -18.52 -16.76 54.37
C ARG A 9 -17.22 -16.07 53.92
N GLU A 10 -16.30 -16.85 53.38
CA GLU A 10 -15.05 -16.39 52.77
C GLU A 10 -15.23 -15.98 51.32
N PHE A 11 -14.57 -14.89 50.93
CA PHE A 11 -14.56 -14.39 49.56
C PHE A 11 -13.12 -14.22 49.08
N ASN A 12 -12.92 -14.38 47.77
CA ASN A 12 -11.61 -14.28 47.13
C ASN A 12 -11.13 -12.82 46.97
N THR A 13 -12.05 -11.85 46.98
CA THR A 13 -11.76 -10.41 46.82
C THR A 13 -12.71 -9.55 47.67
N GLU A 14 -12.28 -8.35 48.05
CA GLU A 14 -13.10 -7.42 48.82
C GLU A 14 -14.33 -6.91 48.04
N VAL A 15 -14.20 -6.80 46.71
CA VAL A 15 -15.31 -6.42 45.82
C VAL A 15 -16.43 -7.47 45.84
N ALA A 16 -16.07 -8.76 45.79
CA ALA A 16 -17.04 -9.85 45.89
C ALA A 16 -17.74 -9.88 47.26
N LEU A 17 -17.00 -9.58 48.35
CA LEU A 17 -17.61 -9.43 49.68
C LEU A 17 -18.57 -8.23 49.73
N GLY A 18 -18.19 -7.08 49.18
CA GLY A 18 -19.01 -5.87 49.16
C GLY A 18 -20.34 -6.07 48.43
N GLN A 19 -20.29 -6.69 47.26
CA GLN A 19 -21.49 -7.03 46.50
C GLN A 19 -22.36 -8.07 47.24
N HIS A 20 -21.74 -9.09 47.86
CA HIS A 20 -22.46 -10.07 48.67
C HIS A 20 -23.22 -9.42 49.85
N LYS A 21 -22.57 -8.53 50.62
CA LYS A 21 -23.21 -7.85 51.75
C LYS A 21 -24.44 -7.06 51.30
N LYS A 22 -24.31 -6.32 50.19
CA LYS A 22 -25.40 -5.53 49.62
C LYS A 22 -26.59 -6.40 49.17
N ASP A 23 -26.32 -7.53 48.52
CA ASP A 23 -27.36 -8.38 47.93
C ASP A 23 -28.05 -9.31 48.94
N LYS A 24 -27.38 -9.70 50.02
CA LYS A 24 -27.88 -10.70 50.98
C LYS A 24 -28.28 -10.13 52.34
N HIS A 25 -27.70 -9.01 52.75
CA HIS A 25 -27.93 -8.44 54.09
C HIS A 25 -28.53 -7.03 54.06
N GLY A 26 -28.53 -6.35 52.90
CA GLY A 26 -29.07 -4.99 52.76
C GLY A 26 -28.23 -3.92 53.47
N ASP A 27 -28.40 -2.65 53.09
CA ASP A 27 -27.65 -1.54 53.70
C ASP A 27 -28.15 -1.30 55.13
N SER A 28 -27.37 -1.67 56.13
CA SER A 28 -27.61 -1.28 57.52
C SER A 28 -26.30 -1.10 58.24
N GLN A 29 -25.85 0.15 58.34
CA GLN A 29 -25.40 0.74 59.60
C GLN A 29 -25.28 2.27 59.48
N ALA A 30 -26.07 2.97 60.28
CA ALA A 30 -25.95 4.39 60.58
C ALA A 30 -26.00 4.58 62.11
N SER A 31 -25.25 5.54 62.67
CA SER A 31 -25.43 6.10 64.03
C SER A 31 -24.57 7.37 64.28
N PRO A 32 -24.87 8.24 65.29
CA PRO A 32 -25.13 9.68 65.05
C PRO A 32 -24.44 10.76 65.96
N ALA A 33 -24.61 12.05 65.58
CA ALA A 33 -24.76 13.32 66.39
C ALA A 33 -23.57 13.90 67.23
N PRO A 34 -23.51 15.23 67.60
CA PRO A 34 -24.60 16.18 67.84
C PRO A 34 -24.47 17.65 67.31
N ALA A 35 -25.48 18.44 67.67
CA ALA A 35 -25.99 19.71 67.11
C ALA A 35 -25.38 21.02 67.67
N GLN A 36 -25.64 22.16 66.98
CA GLN A 36 -26.00 23.46 67.59
C GLN A 36 -26.64 24.44 66.56
N GLU A 37 -27.56 25.28 67.07
CA GLU A 37 -28.60 26.14 66.44
C GLU A 37 -28.02 27.41 65.75
N ALA A 38 -28.68 28.26 64.95
CA ALA A 38 -30.04 28.79 64.99
C ALA A 38 -30.40 29.66 63.73
N LYS A 39 -31.70 29.99 63.66
CA LYS A 39 -32.37 31.16 63.05
C LYS A 39 -32.96 31.09 61.62
N ALA A 40 -34.13 31.72 61.57
CA ALA A 40 -35.22 31.56 60.64
C ALA A 40 -35.22 32.60 59.50
N GLN A 41 -35.79 32.15 58.36
CA GLN A 41 -36.63 32.88 57.40
C GLN A 41 -36.10 34.17 56.73
N SER A 42 -35.87 34.11 55.42
CA SER A 42 -36.62 34.95 54.46
C SER A 42 -36.56 34.37 53.04
N ALA A 43 -37.64 34.59 52.31
CA ALA A 43 -37.95 33.97 51.04
C ALA A 43 -37.08 34.48 49.88
N GLY A 44 -36.62 33.55 49.03
CA GLY A 44 -36.07 33.82 47.73
C GLY A 44 -36.25 32.59 46.85
N SER A 45 -37.35 32.56 46.09
CA SER A 45 -37.67 31.50 45.13
C SER A 45 -36.63 31.46 44.01
N GLY A 46 -35.54 30.74 44.24
CA GLY A 46 -34.59 30.33 43.22
C GLY A 46 -34.80 28.86 42.93
N LYS A 47 -35.51 28.54 41.83
CA LYS A 47 -35.68 27.15 41.36
C LYS A 47 -34.32 26.61 40.93
N ARG A 48 -33.55 26.08 41.90
CA ARG A 48 -32.27 25.41 41.67
C ARG A 48 -32.59 24.14 40.87
N ARG A 49 -32.50 24.23 39.54
CA ARG A 49 -32.58 23.07 38.66
C ARG A 49 -31.39 22.20 39.01
N THR A 50 -31.62 21.15 39.79
CA THR A 50 -30.68 20.04 39.92
C THR A 50 -30.50 19.47 38.51
N LEU A 51 -29.33 19.68 37.91
CA LEU A 51 -28.96 19.02 36.66
C LEU A 51 -28.82 17.53 36.98
N ARG A 52 -29.95 16.82 36.90
CA ARG A 52 -29.99 15.37 36.92
C ARG A 52 -29.16 14.92 35.72
N ARG A 53 -27.94 14.42 35.97
CA ARG A 53 -27.08 13.80 34.96
C ARG A 53 -27.83 12.59 34.42
N ARG A 54 -28.61 12.81 33.37
CA ARG A 54 -29.23 11.75 32.59
C ARG A 54 -28.07 11.07 31.88
N ASN A 55 -27.79 9.82 32.22
CA ASN A 55 -26.95 8.96 31.40
C ASN A 55 -27.69 8.70 30.09
N ASP A 56 -27.76 9.71 29.24
CA ASP A 56 -28.37 9.60 27.92
C ASP A 56 -27.36 8.89 27.03
N HIS A 57 -27.34 7.55 27.15
CA HIS A 57 -26.57 6.65 26.30
C HIS A 57 -26.76 6.97 24.81
N ARG A 58 -27.90 7.58 24.45
CA ARG A 58 -28.17 8.12 23.10
C ARG A 58 -27.12 9.14 22.65
N VAL A 59 -26.71 10.07 23.52
CA VAL A 59 -25.67 11.06 23.20
C VAL A 59 -24.31 10.39 23.03
N ALA A 60 -23.97 9.44 23.91
CA ALA A 60 -22.74 8.67 23.79
C ALA A 60 -22.71 7.81 22.50
N ILE A 61 -23.82 7.16 22.15
CA ILE A 61 -23.97 6.39 20.91
C ILE A 61 -23.82 7.31 19.69
N SER A 62 -24.43 8.50 19.70
CA SER A 62 -24.28 9.47 18.61
C SER A 62 -22.84 9.95 18.44
N ILE A 63 -22.10 10.21 19.52
CA ILE A 63 -20.69 10.61 19.45
C ILE A 63 -19.82 9.48 18.89
N VAL A 64 -20.04 8.24 19.32
CA VAL A 64 -19.32 7.06 18.80
C VAL A 64 -19.64 6.85 17.31
N ALA A 65 -20.90 6.97 16.92
CA ALA A 65 -21.30 6.85 15.52
C ALA A 65 -20.68 7.94 14.63
N ILE A 66 -20.66 9.20 15.09
CA ILE A 66 -20.01 10.31 14.37
C ILE A 66 -18.50 10.11 14.30
N GLY A 67 -17.87 9.62 15.38
CA GLY A 67 -16.45 9.29 15.39
C GLY A 67 -16.10 8.14 14.43
N LEU A 68 -16.94 7.11 14.34
CA LEU A 68 -16.76 6.00 13.39
C LEU A 68 -16.96 6.46 11.94
N VAL A 69 -18.03 7.22 11.65
CA VAL A 69 -18.29 7.74 10.30
C VAL A 69 -17.21 8.76 9.90
N GLY A 70 -16.81 9.64 10.81
CA GLY A 70 -15.73 10.59 10.61
C GLY A 70 -14.37 9.91 10.45
N GLY A 71 -14.10 8.84 11.20
CA GLY A 71 -12.90 8.02 11.09
C GLY A 71 -12.84 7.22 9.78
N ILE A 72 -13.96 6.63 9.36
CA ILE A 72 -14.09 5.93 8.07
C ILE A 72 -13.97 6.94 6.92
N GLY A 73 -14.62 8.09 7.01
CA GLY A 73 -14.49 9.17 6.03
C GLY A 73 -13.07 9.70 5.94
N LEU A 74 -12.42 9.96 7.08
CA LEU A 74 -11.02 10.36 7.14
C LEU A 74 -10.10 9.27 6.57
N TYR A 75 -10.36 8.00 6.88
CA TYR A 75 -9.65 6.86 6.30
C TYR A 75 -9.75 6.85 4.78
N PHE A 76 -10.94 6.99 4.19
CA PHE A 76 -11.08 7.05 2.73
C PHE A 76 -10.44 8.31 2.10
N VAL A 77 -10.32 9.40 2.85
CA VAL A 77 -9.63 10.62 2.40
C VAL A 77 -8.11 10.46 2.46
N ILE A 78 -7.56 9.79 3.47
CA ILE A 78 -6.09 9.63 3.64
C ILE A 78 -5.54 8.34 3.02
N ALA A 79 -6.36 7.30 2.82
CA ALA A 79 -5.92 6.00 2.30
C ALA A 79 -5.18 6.10 0.95
N PRO A 80 -5.61 6.92 -0.03
CA PRO A 80 -4.86 7.10 -1.27
C PRO A 80 -3.47 7.70 -1.08
N ALA A 81 -3.24 8.45 0.01
CA ALA A 81 -1.94 9.02 0.35
C ALA A 81 -1.07 8.08 1.21
N LEU A 82 -1.63 6.98 1.71
CA LEU A 82 -0.94 5.95 2.48
C LEU A 82 -0.55 4.75 1.61
N GLN A 83 -1.13 4.61 0.43
CA GLN A 83 -0.70 3.65 -0.56
C GLN A 83 0.52 4.23 -1.28
N ASN A 84 1.64 3.50 -1.25
CA ASN A 84 2.67 3.67 -2.26
C ASN A 84 1.96 3.49 -3.61
N ASN A 85 1.75 4.57 -4.35
CA ASN A 85 1.09 4.51 -5.66
C ASN A 85 1.97 3.68 -6.58
N PHE A 86 1.59 2.42 -6.73
CA PHE A 86 2.09 1.50 -7.74
C PHE A 86 1.05 1.42 -8.84
N THR A 87 1.52 1.23 -10.07
CA THR A 87 0.68 1.13 -11.26
C THR A 87 -0.22 -0.10 -11.16
N PHE A 88 0.31 -1.19 -10.59
CA PHE A 88 -0.40 -2.43 -10.36
C PHE A 88 -0.38 -2.85 -8.88
N PRO A 89 -1.28 -3.76 -8.46
CA PRO A 89 -1.23 -4.34 -7.12
C PRO A 89 0.14 -4.98 -6.89
N CYS A 90 0.88 -4.39 -5.96
CA CYS A 90 2.18 -4.89 -5.59
C CYS A 90 2.06 -6.10 -4.66
N ASN A 91 2.93 -7.10 -4.85
CA ASN A 91 3.00 -8.29 -4.01
C ASN A 91 4.22 -8.24 -3.09
N SER A 92 4.09 -8.82 -1.89
CA SER A 92 5.22 -9.00 -0.96
C SER A 92 6.16 -10.15 -1.35
N THR A 93 5.76 -10.95 -2.34
CA THR A 93 6.54 -12.02 -2.95
C THR A 93 6.31 -12.00 -4.45
N GLU A 94 7.31 -12.43 -5.20
CA GLU A 94 7.25 -12.62 -6.64
C GLU A 94 6.16 -13.64 -7.02
N GLY A 95 5.40 -13.34 -8.08
CA GLY A 95 4.33 -14.21 -8.56
C GLY A 95 4.88 -15.34 -9.42
N THR A 96 4.45 -16.58 -9.18
CA THR A 96 4.94 -17.76 -9.93
C THR A 96 3.96 -18.27 -10.98
N PHE A 97 2.75 -17.73 -11.05
CA PHE A 97 1.72 -18.23 -11.96
C PHE A 97 1.95 -17.77 -13.40
N MET A 98 2.30 -16.51 -13.58
CA MET A 98 2.89 -15.97 -14.80
C MET A 98 4.33 -15.60 -14.46
N HIS A 99 5.29 -16.16 -15.19
CA HIS A 99 6.71 -16.00 -14.96
C HIS A 99 7.42 -16.00 -16.32
N VAL A 100 7.70 -14.80 -16.85
CA VAL A 100 8.24 -14.59 -18.22
C VAL A 100 9.37 -13.58 -18.14
N HIS A 101 10.43 -13.75 -18.93
CA HIS A 101 11.62 -12.88 -18.87
C HIS A 101 11.94 -12.18 -20.20
N PRO A 102 11.19 -11.15 -20.62
CA PRO A 102 11.53 -10.40 -21.82
C PRO A 102 12.86 -9.66 -21.70
N TYR A 103 13.65 -9.69 -22.78
CA TYR A 103 14.88 -8.90 -22.88
C TYR A 103 14.64 -7.61 -23.67
N LEU A 104 14.87 -6.47 -23.00
CA LEU A 104 14.78 -5.14 -23.60
C LEU A 104 16.16 -4.49 -23.72
N ARG A 105 16.45 -3.98 -24.91
CA ARG A 105 17.60 -3.10 -25.17
C ARG A 105 17.11 -1.77 -25.76
N ILE A 106 17.70 -0.67 -25.31
CA ILE A 106 17.39 0.66 -25.85
C ILE A 106 18.67 1.27 -26.39
N GLN A 107 18.61 1.82 -27.61
CA GLN A 107 19.74 2.45 -28.29
C GLN A 107 19.39 3.87 -28.73
N VAL A 108 20.28 4.81 -28.44
CA VAL A 108 20.16 6.21 -28.90
C VAL A 108 21.46 6.59 -29.59
N GLY A 109 21.39 6.93 -30.89
CA GLY A 109 22.58 7.28 -31.67
C GLY A 109 23.64 6.16 -31.70
N GLY A 110 23.19 4.90 -31.73
CA GLY A 110 24.07 3.71 -31.69
C GLY A 110 24.68 3.39 -30.33
N GLN A 111 24.34 4.13 -29.26
CA GLN A 111 24.79 3.84 -27.90
C GLN A 111 23.71 3.10 -27.12
N ASN A 112 24.07 2.00 -26.46
CA ASN A 112 23.17 1.28 -25.56
C ASN A 112 22.90 2.11 -24.29
N LEU A 113 21.63 2.34 -23.99
CA LEU A 113 21.20 2.90 -22.73
C LEU A 113 21.05 1.81 -21.68
N THR A 114 21.50 2.11 -20.46
CA THR A 114 21.36 1.21 -19.31
C THR A 114 19.95 1.30 -18.74
N ILE A 115 19.23 0.19 -18.71
CA ILE A 115 18.01 0.04 -17.92
C ILE A 115 18.44 -0.15 -16.46
N PRO A 116 17.94 0.65 -15.49
CA PRO A 116 18.31 0.51 -14.09
C PRO A 116 17.88 -0.83 -13.49
N ALA A 117 18.66 -1.32 -12.52
CA ALA A 117 18.23 -2.36 -11.60
C ALA A 117 17.24 -1.79 -10.58
N GLY A 118 16.20 -2.53 -10.21
CA GLY A 118 15.23 -2.14 -9.20
C GLY A 118 14.04 -1.35 -9.75
N VAL A 119 13.84 -1.29 -11.07
CA VAL A 119 12.58 -0.81 -11.65
C VAL A 119 11.44 -1.67 -11.10
N GLY A 120 10.37 -1.06 -10.59
CA GLY A 120 9.23 -1.78 -10.05
C GLY A 120 9.45 -2.43 -8.67
N ILE A 121 10.59 -2.19 -8.02
CA ILE A 121 10.90 -2.71 -6.69
C ILE A 121 10.96 -1.55 -5.68
N LYS A 122 10.15 -1.61 -4.63
CA LYS A 122 10.35 -0.79 -3.41
C LYS A 122 10.32 -1.70 -2.19
N THR A 123 10.79 -1.23 -1.04
CA THR A 123 10.99 -2.04 0.17
C THR A 123 9.85 -3.03 0.46
N GLY A 124 10.12 -4.33 0.25
CA GLY A 124 9.17 -5.42 0.50
C GLY A 124 8.03 -5.55 -0.52
N CYS A 125 8.23 -5.01 -1.72
CA CYS A 125 7.18 -4.84 -2.70
C CYS A 125 7.71 -4.93 -4.14
N PHE A 126 7.14 -5.86 -4.91
CA PHE A 126 7.43 -6.12 -6.31
C PHE A 126 6.18 -5.85 -7.15
N GLU A 127 6.30 -4.93 -8.12
CA GLU A 127 5.34 -4.80 -9.21
C GLU A 127 5.41 -6.02 -10.14
N PRO A 128 4.31 -6.38 -10.83
CA PRO A 128 4.30 -7.53 -11.73
C PRO A 128 5.33 -7.45 -12.85
N LEU A 129 5.73 -6.24 -13.28
CA LEU A 129 6.92 -6.06 -14.11
C LEU A 129 8.00 -5.36 -13.31
N HIS A 130 9.20 -5.94 -13.25
CA HIS A 130 10.33 -5.33 -12.55
C HIS A 130 11.68 -5.76 -13.11
N THR A 131 12.77 -5.16 -12.61
CA THR A 131 14.15 -5.57 -12.95
C THR A 131 14.95 -5.85 -11.68
N HIS A 132 15.72 -6.94 -11.66
CA HIS A 132 16.68 -7.20 -10.57
C HIS A 132 18.05 -6.59 -10.83
N ALA A 133 18.43 -6.45 -12.10
CA ALA A 133 19.77 -6.05 -12.53
C ALA A 133 19.71 -5.04 -13.68
N THR A 134 20.89 -4.53 -14.07
CA THR A 134 21.06 -3.62 -15.20
C THR A 134 21.28 -4.34 -16.53
N ASP A 135 20.91 -5.62 -16.61
CA ASP A 135 21.13 -6.45 -17.79
C ASP A 135 20.04 -6.29 -18.86
N GLY A 136 18.94 -5.63 -18.54
CA GLY A 136 17.82 -5.39 -19.46
C GLY A 136 16.79 -6.52 -19.47
N ILE A 137 16.89 -7.48 -18.56
CA ILE A 137 15.84 -8.48 -18.34
C ILE A 137 14.71 -7.85 -17.53
N ILE A 138 13.51 -7.87 -18.11
CA ILE A 138 12.26 -7.55 -17.44
C ILE A 138 11.73 -8.86 -16.86
N HIS A 139 11.39 -8.88 -15.59
CA HIS A 139 10.71 -9.98 -14.94
C HIS A 139 9.21 -9.71 -14.97
N ILE A 140 8.42 -10.61 -15.57
CA ILE A 140 6.97 -10.61 -15.48
C ILE A 140 6.56 -11.72 -14.53
N GLU A 141 6.32 -11.37 -13.27
CA GLU A 141 6.11 -12.31 -12.17
C GLU A 141 4.80 -11.96 -11.45
N SER A 142 3.71 -12.53 -11.95
CA SER A 142 2.36 -12.16 -11.55
C SER A 142 1.58 -13.35 -10.98
N PRO A 143 0.74 -13.14 -9.94
CA PRO A 143 -0.18 -14.15 -9.44
C PRO A 143 -1.37 -14.35 -10.39
N LEU A 144 -1.51 -13.53 -11.45
CA LEU A 144 -2.62 -13.57 -12.39
C LEU A 144 -2.10 -13.64 -13.83
N LEU A 145 -2.83 -14.32 -14.71
CA LEU A 145 -2.62 -14.20 -16.14
C LEU A 145 -3.21 -12.88 -16.62
N ARG A 146 -2.36 -11.96 -17.06
CA ARG A 146 -2.73 -10.65 -17.62
C ARG A 146 -1.79 -10.31 -18.74
N ASN A 147 -2.31 -9.71 -19.80
CA ASN A 147 -1.50 -9.13 -20.88
C ASN A 147 -0.71 -7.94 -20.35
N TYR A 148 0.59 -8.12 -20.10
CA TYR A 148 1.50 -7.04 -19.75
C TYR A 148 2.18 -6.48 -20.98
N THR A 149 2.25 -5.15 -21.05
CA THR A 149 2.78 -4.45 -22.23
C THR A 149 4.09 -3.74 -21.95
N LEU A 150 4.82 -3.42 -23.02
CA LEU A 150 6.01 -2.57 -22.93
C LEU A 150 5.68 -1.19 -22.32
N GLY A 151 4.51 -0.63 -22.63
CA GLY A 151 4.02 0.61 -22.02
C GLY A 151 3.74 0.50 -20.51
N ASP A 152 3.27 -0.65 -20.04
CA ASP A 152 3.13 -0.92 -18.60
C ASP A 152 4.49 -0.83 -17.92
N PHE A 153 5.53 -1.44 -18.51
CA PHE A 153 6.90 -1.37 -17.97
C PHE A 153 7.42 0.07 -17.89
N PHE A 154 7.27 0.87 -18.95
CA PHE A 154 7.70 2.29 -18.93
C PHE A 154 6.92 3.13 -17.91
N THR A 155 5.67 2.77 -17.63
CA THR A 155 4.87 3.42 -16.59
C THR A 155 5.43 3.11 -15.20
N ILE A 156 5.70 1.83 -14.90
CA ILE A 156 6.32 1.41 -13.65
C ILE A 156 7.72 2.03 -13.49
N TRP A 157 8.52 2.07 -14.56
CA TRP A 157 9.83 2.71 -14.56
C TRP A 157 9.71 4.20 -14.18
N ARG A 158 8.80 4.93 -14.82
CA ARG A 158 8.54 6.34 -14.49
C ARG A 158 8.12 6.52 -13.03
N GLU A 159 7.27 5.66 -12.48
CA GLU A 159 6.84 5.74 -11.07
C GLU A 159 7.93 5.35 -10.07
N THR A 160 8.93 4.58 -10.53
CA THR A 160 10.06 4.17 -9.70
C THR A 160 11.10 5.30 -9.59
N TYR A 161 11.46 5.96 -10.69
CA TYR A 161 12.57 6.92 -10.73
C TYR A 161 12.17 8.36 -11.06
N GLY A 162 10.97 8.60 -11.58
CA GLY A 162 10.50 9.91 -12.06
C GLY A 162 11.11 10.34 -13.39
N SER A 163 12.44 10.34 -13.48
CA SER A 163 13.20 10.66 -14.68
C SER A 163 14.41 9.75 -14.87
N PHE A 164 14.98 9.77 -16.06
CA PHE A 164 16.18 9.02 -16.43
C PHE A 164 17.27 9.99 -16.87
N SER A 165 18.51 9.79 -16.42
CA SER A 165 19.63 10.66 -16.80
C SER A 165 20.51 10.00 -17.86
N PHE A 166 20.69 10.66 -18.99
CA PHE A 166 21.58 10.24 -20.09
C PHE A 166 22.37 11.43 -20.63
N ASN A 167 23.66 11.24 -20.88
CA ASN A 167 24.60 12.30 -21.28
C ASN A 167 24.56 13.53 -20.35
N GLY A 168 24.42 13.31 -19.03
CA GLY A 168 24.36 14.37 -18.03
C GLY A 168 23.07 15.20 -18.04
N THR A 169 22.06 14.81 -18.84
CA THR A 169 20.77 15.49 -18.93
C THR A 169 19.65 14.60 -18.41
N SER A 170 18.71 15.18 -17.66
CA SER A 170 17.50 14.49 -17.21
C SER A 170 16.46 14.46 -18.33
N HIS A 171 15.93 13.27 -18.59
CA HIS A 171 14.93 12.98 -19.62
C HIS A 171 13.67 12.37 -18.97
N PRO A 172 12.47 12.60 -19.52
CA PRO A 172 11.27 11.91 -19.08
C PRO A 172 11.40 10.40 -19.35
N ILE A 173 10.79 9.57 -18.50
CA ILE A 173 10.64 8.13 -18.80
C ILE A 173 9.33 7.96 -19.57
N GLU A 174 9.43 8.03 -20.89
CA GLU A 174 8.30 7.93 -21.82
C GLU A 174 8.72 7.09 -23.03
N PHE A 175 7.79 6.25 -23.50
CA PHE A 175 7.93 5.52 -24.76
C PHE A 175 6.57 5.43 -25.46
N ASN A 176 6.55 5.81 -26.73
CA ASN A 176 5.47 5.54 -27.65
C ASN A 176 6.04 5.36 -29.07
N GLN A 177 5.18 5.29 -30.08
CA GLN A 177 5.60 5.02 -31.46
C GLN A 177 6.47 6.11 -32.10
N THR A 178 6.52 7.30 -31.51
CA THR A 178 7.22 8.47 -32.04
C THR A 178 8.10 9.18 -31.02
N ASP A 179 8.23 8.65 -29.80
CA ASP A 179 8.96 9.27 -28.70
C ASP A 179 9.62 8.18 -27.85
N ILE A 180 10.91 8.36 -27.56
CA ILE A 180 11.63 7.64 -26.50
C ILE A 180 12.40 8.66 -25.67
N PHE A 181 12.07 8.76 -24.39
CA PHE A 181 12.72 9.69 -23.46
C PHE A 181 12.67 11.17 -23.87
N GLY A 182 11.62 11.60 -24.58
CA GLY A 182 11.49 12.95 -25.13
C GLY A 182 12.20 13.15 -26.47
N LEU A 183 12.91 12.13 -26.98
CA LEU A 183 13.51 12.11 -28.30
C LEU A 183 12.45 11.73 -29.32
N ARG A 184 11.92 12.74 -30.01
CA ARG A 184 10.80 12.60 -30.92
C ARG A 184 11.23 12.40 -32.36
N ASN A 185 10.36 11.73 -33.13
CA ASN A 185 10.50 11.67 -34.58
C ASN A 185 10.49 13.08 -35.17
N ASP A 186 11.39 13.33 -36.11
CA ASP A 186 11.47 14.55 -36.89
C ASP A 186 11.87 14.22 -38.34
N SER A 187 12.28 15.22 -39.13
CA SER A 187 12.70 15.03 -40.51
C SER A 187 13.98 14.22 -40.69
N THR A 188 14.76 14.05 -39.63
CA THR A 188 16.09 13.45 -39.60
C THR A 188 16.22 12.29 -38.61
N HIS A 189 15.30 12.15 -37.66
CA HIS A 189 15.33 11.11 -36.64
C HIS A 189 14.02 10.34 -36.54
N ARG A 190 14.11 9.07 -36.17
CA ARG A 190 12.94 8.22 -35.89
C ARG A 190 13.18 7.22 -34.76
N VAL A 191 12.12 6.96 -34.01
CA VAL A 191 11.98 5.86 -33.06
C VAL A 191 11.55 4.61 -33.83
N VAL A 192 12.27 3.50 -33.65
CA VAL A 192 11.98 2.19 -34.22
C VAL A 192 11.88 1.18 -33.09
N LEU A 193 10.84 0.35 -33.11
CA LEU A 193 10.72 -0.82 -32.25
C LEU A 193 10.98 -2.08 -33.08
N LEU A 194 11.94 -2.89 -32.67
CA LEU A 194 12.27 -4.17 -33.28
C LEU A 194 11.91 -5.31 -32.33
N VAL A 195 11.30 -6.37 -32.87
CA VAL A 195 11.15 -7.66 -32.21
C VAL A 195 11.88 -8.68 -33.06
N ASP A 196 12.91 -9.32 -32.52
CA ASP A 196 13.77 -10.28 -33.24
C ASP A 196 14.38 -9.68 -34.51
N GLY A 197 14.77 -8.40 -34.45
CA GLY A 197 15.33 -7.66 -35.57
C GLY A 197 14.30 -7.21 -36.63
N VAL A 198 13.02 -7.52 -36.44
CA VAL A 198 11.93 -7.11 -37.33
C VAL A 198 11.18 -5.93 -36.76
N GLU A 199 10.97 -4.90 -37.57
CA GLU A 199 10.22 -3.70 -37.15
C GLU A 199 8.77 -4.04 -36.78
N SER A 200 8.34 -3.53 -35.62
CA SER A 200 7.03 -3.74 -35.03
C SER A 200 6.29 -2.42 -34.86
N THR A 201 5.05 -2.37 -35.34
CA THR A 201 4.17 -1.21 -35.19
C THR A 201 3.41 -1.19 -33.86
N LYS A 202 3.72 -2.10 -32.93
CA LYS A 202 2.99 -2.20 -31.65
C LYS A 202 3.32 -1.08 -30.67
N GLY A 203 4.51 -0.48 -30.77
CA GLY A 203 4.95 0.58 -29.85
C GLY A 203 4.79 0.17 -28.38
N ALA A 204 4.27 1.09 -27.56
CA ALA A 204 3.95 0.83 -26.16
C ALA A 204 2.95 -0.33 -25.95
N GLY A 205 2.12 -0.66 -26.95
CA GLY A 205 1.17 -1.77 -26.88
C GLY A 205 1.75 -3.15 -27.19
N LEU A 206 3.08 -3.29 -27.31
CA LEU A 206 3.72 -4.59 -27.49
C LEU A 206 3.44 -5.49 -26.28
N ASN A 207 2.81 -6.64 -26.50
CA ASN A 207 2.61 -7.66 -25.47
C ASN A 207 3.94 -8.35 -25.19
N LEU A 208 4.35 -8.39 -23.92
CA LEU A 208 5.61 -8.95 -23.49
C LEU A 208 5.49 -10.42 -23.04
N ASP A 209 4.28 -10.89 -22.69
CA ASP A 209 4.07 -12.22 -22.10
C ASP A 209 4.47 -13.38 -23.03
N THR A 210 4.58 -13.12 -24.33
CA THR A 210 4.97 -14.12 -25.34
C THR A 210 6.44 -14.00 -25.74
N LEU A 211 7.18 -13.07 -25.14
CA LEU A 211 8.54 -12.72 -25.57
C LEU A 211 9.58 -13.18 -24.53
N ASP A 212 9.41 -14.39 -24.00
CA ASP A 212 10.36 -14.93 -23.05
C ASP A 212 11.75 -15.10 -23.69
N TYR A 213 12.73 -14.37 -23.19
CA TYR A 213 14.10 -14.48 -23.63
C TYR A 213 14.80 -15.71 -23.03
N LEU A 214 14.32 -16.17 -21.87
CA LEU A 214 14.90 -17.25 -21.08
C LEU A 214 14.14 -18.56 -21.20
N ALA A 215 13.37 -18.75 -22.27
CA ALA A 215 12.66 -19.99 -22.58
C ALA A 215 13.64 -21.18 -22.78
N GLY A 216 14.04 -21.78 -21.67
CA GLY A 216 14.82 -23.02 -21.54
C GLY A 216 14.23 -23.88 -20.42
N PRO A 217 14.69 -25.12 -20.22
CA PRO A 217 14.14 -26.00 -19.20
C PRO A 217 14.26 -25.34 -17.83
N ILE A 218 13.10 -24.98 -17.28
CA ILE A 218 12.76 -24.62 -15.89
C ILE A 218 14.01 -24.34 -15.03
N TRP A 219 14.30 -23.05 -14.81
CA TRP A 219 15.34 -22.64 -13.87
C TRP A 219 14.88 -22.95 -12.44
N GLU A 220 15.25 -24.13 -11.93
CA GLU A 220 15.12 -24.48 -10.51
C GLU A 220 16.26 -23.81 -9.71
N GLY A 221 16.16 -22.52 -9.46
CA GLY A 221 16.81 -21.83 -8.33
C GLY A 221 18.30 -22.10 -8.12
N GLY A 222 19.12 -22.04 -9.17
CA GLY A 222 20.56 -22.35 -9.11
C GLY A 222 21.43 -21.24 -9.67
N SER A 223 22.58 -20.99 -9.03
CA SER A 223 23.64 -20.03 -9.37
C SER A 223 24.34 -20.23 -10.73
N ALA A 224 23.65 -20.84 -11.70
CA ALA A 224 24.11 -20.98 -13.07
C ALA A 224 23.87 -19.65 -13.82
N PRO A 225 24.83 -19.20 -14.65
CA PRO A 225 24.63 -18.01 -15.47
C PRO A 225 23.43 -18.20 -16.41
N TYR A 226 22.59 -17.18 -16.54
CA TYR A 226 21.42 -17.19 -17.42
C TYR A 226 21.82 -17.58 -18.85
N PRO A 227 20.99 -18.37 -19.57
CA PRO A 227 21.21 -18.67 -20.98
C PRO A 227 20.90 -17.42 -21.82
N TYR A 228 21.79 -16.44 -21.77
CA TYR A 228 21.70 -15.26 -22.64
C TYR A 228 21.78 -15.72 -24.11
N GLY A 229 20.83 -15.28 -24.94
CA GLY A 229 20.90 -15.39 -26.40
C GLY A 229 19.97 -16.40 -27.06
N THR A 230 19.05 -17.04 -26.33
CA THR A 230 18.22 -18.14 -26.89
C THR A 230 16.76 -17.79 -27.16
N GLY A 231 16.25 -16.66 -26.69
CA GLY A 231 14.84 -16.27 -26.86
C GLY A 231 14.63 -14.93 -27.58
N HIS A 232 13.44 -14.35 -27.38
CA HIS A 232 13.01 -13.15 -28.10
C HIS A 232 13.75 -11.87 -27.67
N THR A 233 14.12 -11.04 -28.64
CA THR A 233 14.78 -9.75 -28.39
C THR A 233 13.86 -8.59 -28.70
N VAL A 234 13.73 -7.65 -27.75
CA VAL A 234 13.02 -6.39 -27.97
C VAL A 234 14.04 -5.25 -27.98
N VAL A 235 14.07 -4.48 -29.06
CA VAL A 235 15.00 -3.36 -29.21
C VAL A 235 14.24 -2.09 -29.56
N ILE A 236 14.47 -1.02 -28.82
CA ILE A 236 14.03 0.33 -29.19
C ILE A 236 15.25 1.11 -29.68
N GLU A 237 15.17 1.71 -30.86
CA GLU A 237 16.25 2.50 -31.46
C GLU A 237 15.77 3.91 -31.78
N TYR A 238 16.53 4.92 -31.36
CA TYR A 238 16.43 6.28 -31.88
C TYR A 238 17.53 6.49 -32.92
N LEU A 239 17.13 6.47 -34.19
CA LEU A 239 18.03 6.48 -35.34
C LEU A 239 18.03 7.86 -36.00
N GLY A 240 19.21 8.35 -36.38
CA GLY A 240 19.39 9.49 -37.27
C GLY A 240 19.65 9.04 -38.71
N SER A 241 19.19 9.84 -39.68
CA SER A 241 19.44 9.68 -41.12
C SER A 241 20.81 10.16 -41.56
#